data_AF-A0A8B8WSR6-F1
#
_entry.id   AF-A0A8B8WSR6-F1
#
_cell.length_a   1.000
_cell.length_b   1.000
_cell.length_c   1.000
_cell.angle_alpha   90.00
_cell.angle_beta   90.00
_cell.angle_gamma   90.00
#
_symmetry.space_group_name_H-M   'P 1'
#
loop_
_entity.id
_entity.type
_entity.pdbx_description
1 polymer ?
#
loop_
_entity_poly.entity_id
_entity_poly.type
_entity_poly.pdbx_seq_one_letter_code
_entity_poly.pdbx_strand_id
1 'polypeptide(L)'
;MSISFLHSLGLVEFLLMGSECEVREMTKLEDHLEGIINIFHQYSIRVGHYDTLSKRELMQLITKELPNALKNTKDQPSIDKVFQELDADKDGQVTFEEFIVLVSRVLKTAHEAIHQE
;
A
#
# COMPACT_ATOMS: atom_id res chain seq x y z
N MET A 1 34.82 13.71 -30.47
CA MET A 1 34.99 15.11 -30.03
C MET A 1 34.29 15.98 -31.04
N SER A 2 33.24 16.75 -30.77
CA SER A 2 32.54 17.08 -29.53
C SER A 2 31.12 17.52 -29.91
N ILE A 3 30.21 17.34 -28.97
CA ILE A 3 28.79 17.75 -28.99
C ILE A 3 28.69 19.27 -29.23
N SER A 4 27.63 19.72 -29.91
CA SER A 4 26.71 20.81 -29.49
C SER A 4 26.15 21.57 -30.69
N PHE A 5 24.90 21.29 -31.08
CA PHE A 5 23.81 22.28 -31.15
C PHE A 5 22.63 21.67 -31.93
N LEU A 6 21.51 21.49 -31.23
CA LEU A 6 20.14 21.54 -31.77
C LEU A 6 19.74 20.51 -32.83
N HIS A 7 19.28 19.35 -32.35
CA HIS A 7 18.07 18.73 -32.91
C HIS A 7 17.04 18.76 -31.77
N SER A 8 16.39 19.91 -31.54
CA SER A 8 15.05 20.16 -32.08
C SER A 8 14.22 18.88 -32.19
N LEU A 9 13.84 18.33 -31.04
CA LEU A 9 12.56 17.65 -30.81
C LEU A 9 12.31 17.36 -29.31
N GLY A 10 13.14 17.88 -28.39
CA GLY A 10 12.90 17.92 -26.94
C GLY A 10 11.78 18.86 -26.48
N LEU A 11 10.78 19.12 -27.32
CA LEU A 11 9.57 19.87 -26.96
C LEU A 11 8.28 19.05 -27.14
N VAL A 12 8.30 17.95 -27.91
CA VAL A 12 7.13 17.07 -28.07
C VAL A 12 7.13 15.91 -27.05
N GLU A 13 8.28 15.38 -26.65
CA GLU A 13 8.34 14.41 -25.53
C GLU A 13 8.13 15.08 -24.16
N PHE A 14 8.59 16.32 -23.98
CA PHE A 14 8.31 17.10 -22.77
C PHE A 14 6.83 17.54 -22.70
N LEU A 15 6.11 17.56 -23.83
CA LEU A 15 4.67 17.80 -23.88
C LEU A 15 3.82 16.56 -23.58
N LEU A 16 4.39 15.35 -23.61
CA LEU A 16 3.72 14.14 -23.11
C LEU A 16 3.95 13.91 -21.61
N MET A 17 4.85 14.67 -20.99
CA MET A 17 4.99 14.83 -19.52
C MET A 17 3.93 15.77 -18.91
N GLY A 18 2.99 16.26 -19.72
CA GLY A 18 1.67 16.65 -19.24
C GLY A 18 0.72 15.52 -19.55
N SER A 19 0.71 14.45 -18.74
CA SER A 19 -0.56 13.76 -18.55
C SER A 19 -1.49 14.86 -18.07
N GLU A 20 -2.39 15.28 -18.97
CA GLU A 20 -3.56 16.02 -18.58
C GLU A 20 -4.08 15.29 -17.35
N CYS A 21 -3.99 15.96 -16.20
CA CYS A 21 -4.79 15.62 -15.05
C CYS A 21 -6.21 15.93 -15.51
N GLU A 22 -6.74 15.05 -16.34
CA GLU A 22 -8.16 14.82 -16.42
C GLU A 22 -8.52 14.59 -14.97
N VAL A 23 -9.19 15.57 -14.35
CA VAL A 23 -9.85 15.35 -13.07
C VAL A 23 -10.90 14.32 -13.37
N ARG A 24 -10.48 13.05 -13.43
CA ARG A 24 -11.37 11.91 -13.46
C ARG A 24 -12.10 12.04 -12.15
N GLU A 25 -13.39 12.32 -12.21
CA GLU A 25 -14.23 12.18 -11.03
C GLU A 25 -14.12 10.72 -10.61
N MET A 26 -13.22 10.49 -9.66
CA MET A 26 -12.99 9.18 -9.13
C MET A 26 -14.22 8.80 -8.34
N THR A 27 -14.78 7.63 -8.61
CA THR A 27 -15.87 7.14 -7.80
C THR A 27 -15.38 6.97 -6.37
N LYS A 28 -16.30 7.04 -5.39
CA LYS A 28 -15.93 6.81 -3.99
C LYS A 28 -15.18 5.49 -3.83
N LEU A 29 -15.56 4.44 -4.55
CA LEU A 29 -14.89 3.15 -4.43
C LEU A 29 -13.43 3.23 -4.90
N GLU A 30 -13.18 3.82 -6.06
CA GLU A 30 -11.82 3.99 -6.58
C GLU A 30 -10.95 4.83 -5.64
N ASP A 31 -11.50 5.87 -5.01
CA ASP A 31 -10.80 6.71 -4.01
C ASP A 31 -10.35 5.91 -2.78
N HIS A 32 -11.22 5.03 -2.26
CA HIS A 32 -10.85 4.17 -1.14
C HIS A 32 -9.83 3.10 -1.53
N LEU A 33 -9.91 2.56 -2.76
CA LEU A 33 -8.93 1.60 -3.28
C LEU A 33 -7.56 2.26 -3.46
N GLU A 34 -7.52 3.45 -4.03
CA GLU A 34 -6.28 4.24 -4.15
C GLU A 34 -5.71 4.57 -2.76
N GLY A 35 -6.57 4.93 -1.80
CA GLY A 35 -6.18 5.14 -0.40
C GLY A 35 -5.49 3.93 0.22
N ILE A 36 -6.01 2.71 0.00
CA ILE A 36 -5.40 1.48 0.49
C ILE A 36 -4.00 1.27 -0.12
N ILE A 37 -3.85 1.49 -1.43
CA ILE A 37 -2.58 1.36 -2.14
C ILE A 37 -1.57 2.39 -1.61
N ASN A 38 -1.98 3.66 -1.50
CA ASN A 38 -1.13 4.75 -1.02
C ASN A 38 -0.64 4.50 0.41
N ILE A 39 -1.51 3.98 1.29
CA ILE A 39 -1.11 3.59 2.64
C ILE A 39 -0.05 2.48 2.58
N PHE A 40 -0.26 1.43 1.79
CA PHE A 40 0.75 0.36 1.66
C PHE A 40 2.12 0.92 1.25
N HIS A 41 2.16 1.73 0.19
CA HIS A 41 3.42 2.32 -0.29
C HIS A 41 4.05 3.31 0.70
N GLN A 42 3.25 4.04 1.49
CA GLN A 42 3.77 4.92 2.54
C GLN A 42 4.61 4.17 3.60
N TYR A 43 4.34 2.87 3.80
CA TYR A 43 5.06 2.04 4.76
C TYR A 43 6.15 1.16 4.11
N SER A 44 6.00 0.71 2.85
CA SER A 44 6.98 -0.15 2.15
C SER A 44 8.24 0.56 1.67
N ILE A 45 8.27 1.90 1.64
CA ILE A 45 9.42 2.69 1.18
C ILE A 45 10.55 2.77 2.24
N ARG A 46 10.30 2.33 3.49
CA ARG A 46 11.17 2.70 4.61
C ARG A 46 12.44 1.85 4.72
N VAL A 47 12.38 0.56 4.37
CA VAL A 47 13.49 -0.38 4.51
C VAL A 47 13.42 -1.48 3.43
N GLY A 48 14.42 -1.55 2.54
CA GLY A 48 14.57 -2.68 1.62
C GLY A 48 13.80 -2.50 0.30
N HIS A 49 12.94 -3.46 -0.04
CA HIS A 49 12.18 -3.45 -1.29
C HIS A 49 10.97 -2.51 -1.19
N TYR A 50 10.89 -1.54 -2.10
CA TYR A 50 9.87 -0.48 -2.11
C TYR A 50 8.43 -0.98 -2.31
N ASP A 51 8.23 -2.25 -2.69
CA ASP A 51 6.93 -2.83 -3.01
C ASP A 51 6.55 -4.00 -2.08
N THR A 52 7.23 -4.09 -0.94
CA THR A 52 6.97 -5.10 0.08
C THR A 52 7.09 -4.50 1.48
N LEU A 53 6.38 -5.06 2.45
CA LEU A 53 6.49 -4.67 3.85
C LEU A 53 7.36 -5.69 4.58
N SER A 54 8.44 -5.20 5.20
CA SER A 54 9.11 -5.97 6.25
C SER A 54 8.19 -6.11 7.47
N LYS A 55 8.48 -7.09 8.32
CA LYS A 55 7.78 -7.29 9.61
C LYS A 55 7.67 -6.02 10.45
N ARG A 56 8.71 -5.18 10.45
CA ARG A 56 8.74 -3.93 11.21
C ARG A 56 7.82 -2.86 10.62
N GLU A 57 7.74 -2.80 9.29
CA GLU A 57 6.85 -1.86 8.59
C GLU A 57 5.39 -2.29 8.73
N LEU A 58 5.09 -3.58 8.59
CA LEU A 58 3.75 -4.11 8.85
C LEU A 58 3.29 -3.80 10.28
N MET A 59 4.16 -3.98 11.28
CA MET A 59 3.88 -3.61 12.67
C MET A 59 3.50 -2.13 12.82
N GLN A 60 4.22 -1.24 12.13
CA GLN A 60 3.92 0.20 12.16
C GLN A 60 2.58 0.52 11.49
N LEU A 61 2.29 -0.09 10.35
CA LEU A 61 1.04 0.07 9.61
C LEU A 61 -0.15 -0.38 10.47
N ILE A 62 -0.11 -1.60 11.02
CA ILE A 62 -1.18 -2.15 11.88
C ILE A 62 -1.45 -1.24 13.08
N THR A 63 -0.38 -0.76 13.72
CA THR A 63 -0.51 0.05 14.93
C THR A 63 -1.12 1.43 14.65
N LYS A 64 -0.84 2.01 13.49
CA LYS A 64 -1.24 3.38 13.13
C LYS A 64 -2.56 3.45 12.37
N GLU A 65 -2.76 2.59 11.38
CA GLU A 65 -3.90 2.64 10.47
C GLU A 65 -5.08 1.79 10.96
N LEU A 66 -4.80 0.73 11.74
CA LEU A 66 -5.81 -0.23 12.21
C LEU A 66 -5.96 -0.29 13.75
N PRO A 67 -5.97 0.84 14.47
CA PRO A 67 -5.93 0.83 15.94
C PRO A 67 -7.19 0.25 16.59
N ASN A 68 -8.32 0.25 15.86
CA ASN A 68 -9.63 -0.22 16.31
C ASN A 68 -9.96 -1.63 15.82
N ALA A 69 -9.55 -1.98 14.60
CA ALA A 69 -9.76 -3.29 14.02
C ALA A 69 -8.90 -4.37 14.69
N LEU A 70 -7.68 -4.00 15.13
CA LEU A 70 -6.69 -4.91 15.68
C LEU A 70 -6.29 -4.50 17.11
N LYS A 71 -7.28 -4.16 17.95
CA LYS A 71 -7.07 -3.69 19.34
C LYS A 71 -6.27 -4.68 20.20
N ASN A 72 -6.44 -5.98 19.96
CA ASN A 72 -5.77 -7.06 20.69
C ASN A 72 -4.47 -7.54 20.01
N THR A 73 -4.05 -6.88 18.93
CA THR A 73 -2.93 -7.32 18.09
C THR A 73 -1.77 -6.33 18.14
N LYS A 74 -1.63 -5.59 19.25
CA LYS A 74 -0.59 -4.55 19.42
C LYS A 74 0.66 -5.07 20.12
N ASP A 75 0.62 -6.27 20.69
CA ASP A 75 1.77 -6.94 21.25
C ASP A 75 2.59 -7.65 20.16
N GLN A 76 3.91 -7.71 20.35
CA GLN A 76 4.84 -8.38 19.43
C GLN A 76 4.40 -9.81 19.06
N PRO A 77 4.04 -10.70 20.01
CA PRO A 77 3.59 -12.06 19.68
C PRO A 77 2.39 -12.13 18.74
N SER A 78 1.40 -11.26 18.91
CA SER A 78 0.23 -11.23 18.03
C SER A 78 0.58 -10.71 16.63
N ILE A 79 1.46 -9.71 16.53
CA ILE A 79 1.94 -9.18 15.25
C ILE A 79 2.79 -10.23 14.53
N ASP A 80 3.60 -10.98 15.26
CA ASP A 80 4.40 -12.08 14.72
C ASP A 80 3.54 -13.16 14.08
N LYS A 81 2.42 -13.50 14.72
CA LYS A 81 1.46 -14.45 14.16
C LYS A 81 0.80 -13.91 12.90
N VAL A 82 0.33 -12.66 12.93
CA VAL A 82 -0.26 -12.03 11.73
C VAL A 82 0.76 -11.99 10.59
N PHE A 83 2.01 -11.62 10.88
CA PHE A 83 3.07 -11.64 9.88
C PHE A 83 3.27 -13.03 9.29
N GLN A 84 3.40 -14.06 10.13
CA GLN A 84 3.55 -15.45 9.68
C GLN A 84 2.34 -16.00 8.90
N GLU A 85 1.14 -15.48 9.15
CA GLU A 85 -0.06 -15.85 8.41
C GLU A 85 -0.16 -15.16 7.05
N LEU A 86 0.48 -14.00 6.89
CA LEU A 86 0.47 -13.23 5.64
C LEU A 86 1.64 -13.60 4.73
N ASP A 87 2.85 -13.80 5.30
CA ASP A 87 4.08 -14.23 4.62
C ASP A 87 3.97 -15.71 4.22
N ALA A 88 3.27 -15.96 3.12
CA ALA A 88 2.85 -17.31 2.72
C ALA A 88 4.01 -18.10 2.09
N ASP A 89 4.87 -17.41 1.35
CA ASP A 89 6.07 -17.98 0.74
C ASP A 89 7.29 -18.01 1.67
N LYS A 90 7.20 -17.32 2.83
CA LYS A 90 8.20 -17.30 3.91
C LYS A 90 9.49 -16.63 3.48
N ASP A 91 9.42 -15.64 2.60
CA ASP A 91 10.57 -14.84 2.19
C ASP A 91 10.93 -13.75 3.23
N GLY A 92 10.08 -13.55 4.24
CA GLY A 92 10.28 -12.56 5.30
C GLY A 92 9.85 -11.15 4.91
N GLN A 93 9.08 -11.02 3.83
CA GLN A 93 8.46 -9.81 3.33
C GLN A 93 6.97 -10.06 3.12
N VAL A 94 6.19 -8.99 3.00
CA VAL A 94 4.75 -9.07 2.71
C VAL A 94 4.49 -8.24 1.47
N THR A 95 4.12 -8.92 0.39
CA THR A 95 3.73 -8.31 -0.87
C THR A 95 2.37 -7.60 -0.75
N PHE A 96 2.00 -6.79 -1.74
CA PHE A 96 0.68 -6.17 -1.75
C PHE A 96 -0.45 -7.20 -1.79
N GLU A 97 -0.28 -8.31 -2.53
CA GLU A 97 -1.27 -9.40 -2.59
C GLU A 97 -1.50 -10.03 -1.21
N GLU A 98 -0.42 -10.31 -0.48
CA GLU A 98 -0.50 -10.82 0.89
C GLU A 98 -1.12 -9.79 1.84
N PHE A 99 -0.79 -8.51 1.70
CA PHE A 99 -1.40 -7.44 2.49
C PHE A 99 -2.92 -7.34 2.28
N ILE A 100 -3.43 -7.52 1.06
CA ILE A 100 -4.87 -7.52 0.78
C ILE A 100 -5.62 -8.62 1.54
N VAL A 101 -4.95 -9.74 1.87
CA VAL A 101 -5.56 -10.76 2.74
C VAL A 101 -5.87 -10.19 4.13
N LEU A 102 -5.02 -9.33 4.69
CA LEU A 102 -5.31 -8.66 5.96
C LEU A 102 -6.49 -7.69 5.82
N VAL A 103 -6.46 -6.86 4.77
CA VAL A 103 -7.51 -5.86 4.51
C VAL A 103 -8.87 -6.54 4.34
N SER A 104 -8.94 -7.63 3.57
CA SER A 104 -10.19 -8.37 3.36
C SER A 104 -10.74 -8.98 4.65
N ARG A 105 -9.87 -9.50 5.54
CA ARG A 105 -10.28 -9.99 6.86
C ARG A 105 -10.87 -8.86 7.72
N VAL A 106 -10.20 -7.70 7.76
CA VAL A 106 -10.68 -6.53 8.50
C VAL A 106 -12.03 -6.04 7.97
N LEU A 107 -12.18 -5.93 6.65
CA LEU A 107 -13.44 -5.53 6.01
C LEU A 107 -14.57 -6.52 6.32
N LYS A 108 -14.29 -7.83 6.26
CA LYS A 108 -15.26 -8.87 6.62
C LYS A 108 -15.71 -8.74 8.06
N THR A 109 -14.79 -8.59 9.01
CA THR A 109 -15.12 -8.41 10.43
C THR A 109 -15.92 -7.12 10.66
N ALA A 110 -15.54 -6.02 10.01
CA ALA A 110 -16.27 -4.76 10.12
C ALA A 110 -17.69 -4.88 9.55
N HIS A 111 -17.87 -5.57 8.43
CA HIS A 111 -19.18 -5.84 7.84
C HIS A 111 -20.04 -6.72 8.76
N GLU A 112 -19.48 -7.77 9.36
CA GLU A 112 -20.19 -8.64 10.31
C GLU A 112 -20.64 -7.88 11.56
N ALA A 113 -19.83 -6.94 12.07
CA ALA A 113 -20.18 -6.12 13.23
C ALA A 113 -21.44 -5.26 12.99
N ILE A 114 -21.66 -4.80 11.76
CA ILE A 114 -22.84 -3.99 11.39
C ILE A 114 -24.14 -4.81 11.44
N HIS A 115 -24.07 -6.13 11.22
CA HIS A 115 -25.25 -7.02 11.33
C HIS A 115 -25.54 -7.46 12.78
N GLN A 116 -24.66 -7.16 13.73
CA GLN A 116 -24.82 -7.48 15.15
C GLN A 116 -25.37 -6.31 15.98
N GLU A 117 -25.60 -5.16 15.36
CA GLU A 117 -26.35 -4.02 15.92
C GLU A 117 -27.84 -4.12 15.60
#